data_AF-A0A6D2JMR7-F1
#
_entry.id   AF-A0A6D2JMR7-F1
#
_cell.length_a   1.000
_cell.length_b   1.000
_cell.length_c   1.000
_cell.angle_alpha   90.00
_cell.angle_beta   90.00
_cell.angle_gamma   90.00
#
_symmetry.space_group_name_H-M   'P 1'
#
loop_
_entity.id
_entity.type
_entity.pdbx_description
1 polymer ?
#
loop_
_entity_poly.entity_id
_entity_poly.type
_entity_poly.pdbx_seq_one_letter_code
_entity_poly.pdbx_strand_id
1 'polypeptide(L)'
;MLLRSYAYLFRKPSPYFNVFLVPQVVLVSQQAEALKMHTDLKVGMYWGEMGVDFWDSSTWQQEVDKYEVLVMTPAILLDALRHSFLKMNMIKVLIVDECHHAGGKHPYACIMREFYHKDLNSAISEVPRIFGMTASLVKTKGAKLDSYWKKIHELETLMNSKVFTCVNESVLAGFVPFSTPHFRYYEHMEIPSSKRASLVGMLENLTTKHRFSLATLDLKASTVDSIEKRLRKISSCLTYCLDDLGILLAQKAAQSLSTSQNDFFLWDQLNMFSETFVKKFCSDASQEFLVDIPHGLDWGVTNMKTQSWASTWRKVIVNLFAIKLFALKYACDVACTVLRVDQIIMAKQAGGPRRDAAQAAGAGAEED
;
A
#
# COMPACT_ATOMS: atom_id res chain seq x y z
N MET A 1 26.28 0.55 0.92
CA MET A 1 27.49 -0.29 0.76
C MET A 1 27.91 -0.46 -0.70
N LEU A 2 27.01 -0.88 -1.61
CA LEU A 2 27.30 -1.07 -3.04
C LEU A 2 27.99 0.13 -3.71
N LEU A 3 27.43 1.34 -3.59
CA LEU A 3 28.03 2.53 -4.18
C LEU A 3 29.43 2.82 -3.63
N ARG A 4 29.68 2.54 -2.34
CA ARG A 4 31.01 2.68 -1.73
C ARG A 4 32.01 1.67 -2.29
N SER A 5 31.60 0.42 -2.52
CA SER A 5 32.50 -0.60 -3.07
C SER A 5 32.89 -0.32 -4.52
N TYR A 6 32.04 0.39 -5.28
CA TYR A 6 32.33 0.78 -6.67
C TYR A 6 32.84 2.22 -6.82
N ALA A 7 33.01 2.97 -5.71
CA ALA A 7 33.34 4.40 -5.72
C ALA A 7 34.58 4.73 -6.55
N TYR A 8 35.58 3.86 -6.55
CA TYR A 8 36.82 4.02 -7.30
C TYR A 8 36.63 4.16 -8.82
N LEU A 9 35.49 3.73 -9.38
CA LEU A 9 35.20 3.84 -10.81
C LEU A 9 34.68 5.22 -11.24
N PHE A 10 34.00 5.94 -10.34
CA PHE A 10 33.20 7.12 -10.69
C PHE A 10 33.47 8.34 -9.81
N ARG A 11 34.36 8.23 -8.82
CA ARG A 11 34.81 9.39 -8.05
C ARG A 11 35.50 10.40 -8.94
N LYS A 12 35.26 11.68 -8.67
CA LYS A 12 35.89 12.76 -9.43
C LYS A 12 37.42 12.73 -9.26
N PRO A 13 38.19 12.93 -10.35
CA PRO A 13 37.82 13.57 -11.61
C PRO A 13 37.31 12.63 -12.72
N SER A 14 36.87 11.41 -12.40
CA SER A 14 36.30 10.49 -13.40
C SER A 14 35.09 11.09 -14.14
N PRO A 15 34.98 10.90 -15.47
CA PRO A 15 33.80 11.29 -16.24
C PRO A 15 32.61 10.36 -15.98
N TYR A 16 32.84 9.23 -15.31
CA TYR A 16 31.81 8.25 -15.00
C TYR A 16 30.96 8.68 -13.80
N PHE A 17 29.74 8.16 -13.75
CA PHE A 17 28.78 8.42 -12.68
C PHE A 17 27.89 7.20 -12.45
N ASN A 18 27.07 7.26 -11.41
CA ASN A 18 26.01 6.27 -11.16
C ASN A 18 24.65 6.92 -11.20
N VAL A 19 23.64 6.10 -11.47
CA VAL A 19 22.26 6.54 -11.43
C VAL A 19 21.46 5.68 -10.46
N PHE A 20 20.65 6.34 -9.64
CA PHE A 20 19.67 5.73 -8.77
C PHE A 20 18.28 6.18 -9.20
N LEU A 21 17.50 5.25 -9.73
CA LEU A 21 16.16 5.54 -10.20
C LEU A 21 15.09 5.15 -9.19
N VAL A 22 14.15 6.06 -8.96
CA VAL A 22 12.98 5.86 -8.08
C VAL A 22 11.68 6.16 -8.81
N PRO A 23 10.56 5.46 -8.52
CA PRO A 23 9.33 5.60 -9.28
C PRO A 23 8.53 6.88 -8.95
N GLN A 24 8.71 7.44 -7.75
CA GLN A 24 7.95 8.60 -7.27
C GLN A 24 8.89 9.76 -6.92
N VAL A 25 8.43 10.99 -7.16
CA VAL A 25 9.20 12.22 -6.92
C VAL A 25 9.60 12.36 -5.44
N VAL A 26 8.70 12.04 -4.51
CA VAL A 26 8.96 12.11 -3.06
C VAL A 26 10.12 11.18 -2.65
N LEU A 27 10.30 10.06 -3.35
CA LEU A 27 11.39 9.13 -3.07
C LEU A 27 12.76 9.66 -3.52
N VAL A 28 12.81 10.64 -4.44
CA VAL A 28 14.07 11.21 -4.94
C VAL A 28 14.82 11.89 -3.80
N SER A 29 14.14 12.77 -3.05
CA SER A 29 14.75 13.46 -1.91
C SER A 29 15.11 12.47 -0.79
N GLN A 30 14.19 11.56 -0.44
CA GLN A 30 14.42 10.57 0.61
C GLN A 30 15.67 9.71 0.35
N GLN A 31 15.79 9.14 -0.86
CA GLN A 31 16.94 8.30 -1.19
C GLN A 31 18.24 9.12 -1.30
N ALA A 32 18.18 10.32 -1.87
CA ALA A 32 19.35 11.17 -1.99
C ALA A 32 19.88 11.66 -0.63
N GLU A 33 18.99 12.03 0.29
CA GLU A 33 19.36 12.42 1.66
C GLU A 33 19.99 11.26 2.42
N ALA A 34 19.40 10.06 2.33
CA ALA A 34 19.98 8.85 2.91
C ALA A 34 21.39 8.56 2.35
N LEU A 35 21.59 8.72 1.04
CA LEU A 35 22.91 8.56 0.42
C LEU A 35 23.92 9.59 0.94
N LYS A 36 23.52 10.86 1.06
CA LYS A 36 24.37 11.94 1.60
C LYS A 36 24.70 11.73 3.08
N MET A 37 23.78 11.16 3.85
CA MET A 37 23.99 10.87 5.27
C MET A 37 24.96 9.71 5.50
N HIS A 38 24.93 8.69 4.64
CA HIS A 38 25.68 7.44 4.84
C HIS A 38 26.92 7.29 3.95
N THR A 39 27.17 8.24 3.05
CA THR A 39 28.32 8.25 2.16
C THR A 39 28.88 9.66 2.02
N ASP A 40 30.15 9.76 1.66
CA ASP A 40 30.83 11.01 1.30
C ASP A 40 30.75 11.31 -0.22
N LEU A 41 29.83 10.64 -0.93
CA LEU A 41 29.65 10.82 -2.36
C LEU A 41 28.89 12.11 -2.66
N LYS A 42 29.20 12.74 -3.79
CA LYS A 42 28.46 13.91 -4.27
C LYS A 42 27.17 13.46 -4.95
N VAL A 43 26.02 13.77 -4.37
CA VAL A 43 24.70 13.30 -4.85
C VAL A 43 23.84 14.43 -5.41
N GLY A 44 23.47 14.31 -6.69
CA GLY A 44 22.51 15.17 -7.39
C GLY A 44 21.09 14.59 -7.33
N MET A 45 20.08 15.46 -7.40
CA MET A 45 18.65 15.11 -7.24
C MET A 45 17.86 15.77 -8.37
N TYR A 46 17.02 15.01 -9.07
CA TYR A 46 16.31 15.51 -10.26
C TYR A 46 14.86 15.01 -10.30
N TRP A 47 13.91 15.93 -10.46
CA TRP A 47 12.49 15.65 -10.68
C TRP A 47 11.87 16.67 -11.64
N GLY A 48 10.67 16.37 -12.16
CA GLY A 48 10.08 17.13 -13.28
C GLY A 48 9.89 18.63 -13.02
N GLU A 49 9.53 19.04 -11.80
CA GLU A 49 9.33 20.46 -11.48
C GLU A 49 10.63 21.29 -11.47
N MET A 50 11.80 20.65 -11.54
CA MET A 50 13.07 21.36 -11.71
C MET A 50 13.28 21.89 -13.14
N GLY A 51 12.34 21.64 -14.06
CA GLY A 51 12.46 22.05 -15.45
C GLY A 51 13.59 21.34 -16.20
N VAL A 52 13.94 20.12 -15.75
CA VAL A 52 14.99 19.27 -16.36
C VAL A 52 14.71 18.95 -17.82
N ASP A 53 13.45 19.02 -18.24
CA ASP A 53 13.02 18.82 -19.63
C ASP A 53 13.57 19.88 -20.59
N PHE A 54 13.97 21.05 -20.06
CA PHE A 54 14.55 22.15 -20.85
C PHE A 54 16.07 22.18 -20.83
N TRP A 55 16.71 21.19 -20.18
CA TRP A 55 18.17 21.15 -20.07
C TRP A 55 18.80 20.64 -21.36
N ASP A 56 19.92 21.24 -21.72
CA ASP A 56 20.73 20.85 -22.86
C ASP A 56 21.90 19.93 -22.43
N SER A 57 22.67 19.48 -23.43
CA SER A 57 23.85 18.65 -23.21
C SER A 57 24.88 19.33 -22.29
N SER A 58 25.04 20.65 -22.38
CA SER A 58 26.01 21.40 -21.57
C SER A 58 25.64 21.42 -20.09
N THR A 59 24.36 21.58 -19.78
CA THR A 59 23.83 21.57 -18.41
C THR A 59 23.99 20.17 -17.79
N TRP A 60 23.65 19.11 -18.52
CA TRP A 60 23.85 17.73 -18.05
C TRP A 60 25.33 17.42 -17.80
N GLN A 61 26.24 17.93 -18.65
CA GLN A 61 27.67 17.75 -18.45
C GLN A 61 28.16 18.41 -17.15
N GLN A 62 27.70 19.64 -16.85
CA GLN A 62 28.03 20.32 -15.59
C GLN A 62 27.58 19.52 -14.36
N GLU A 63 26.39 18.93 -14.42
CA GLU A 63 25.85 18.11 -13.34
C GLU A 63 26.62 16.80 -13.19
N VAL A 64 26.98 16.14 -14.30
CA VAL A 64 27.84 14.96 -14.29
C VAL A 64 29.24 15.28 -13.77
N ASP A 65 29.81 16.44 -14.08
CA ASP A 65 31.14 16.83 -13.58
C ASP A 65 31.11 17.12 -12.07
N LYS A 66 29.99 17.65 -11.59
CA LYS A 66 29.78 18.03 -10.18
C LYS A 66 29.43 16.84 -9.28
N TYR A 67 28.57 15.94 -9.74
CA TYR A 67 28.01 14.85 -8.95
C TYR A 67 28.49 13.47 -9.39
N GLU A 68 28.57 12.56 -8.43
CA GLU A 68 29.03 11.18 -8.61
C GLU A 68 27.85 10.20 -8.69
N VAL A 69 26.73 10.55 -8.04
CA VAL A 69 25.48 9.78 -8.06
C VAL A 69 24.33 10.72 -8.41
N LEU A 70 23.56 10.38 -9.43
CA LEU A 70 22.38 11.12 -9.85
C LEU A 70 21.12 10.34 -9.43
N VAL A 71 20.31 10.93 -8.56
CA VAL A 71 19.03 10.35 -8.11
C VAL A 71 17.89 11.00 -8.87
N MET A 72 17.08 10.22 -9.58
CA MET A 72 16.04 10.77 -10.45
C MET A 72 14.88 9.80 -10.70
N THR A 73 13.81 10.30 -11.31
CA THR A 73 12.76 9.43 -11.86
C THR A 73 13.20 8.80 -13.18
N PRO A 74 12.69 7.62 -13.56
CA PRO A 74 13.14 6.95 -14.77
C PRO A 74 12.77 7.65 -16.07
N ALA A 75 11.74 8.50 -16.08
CA ALA A 75 11.39 9.31 -17.25
C ALA A 75 12.56 10.26 -17.62
N ILE A 76 13.14 10.92 -16.61
CA ILE A 76 14.24 11.87 -16.80
C ILE A 76 15.46 11.17 -17.43
N LEU A 77 15.87 10.01 -16.90
CA LEU A 77 16.98 9.27 -17.50
C LEU A 77 16.66 8.82 -18.92
N LEU A 78 15.45 8.31 -19.16
CA LEU A 78 15.03 7.84 -20.47
C LEU A 78 15.10 8.96 -21.52
N ASP A 79 14.61 10.15 -21.19
CA ASP A 79 14.61 11.29 -22.09
C ASP A 79 16.04 11.81 -22.30
N ALA A 80 16.85 11.91 -21.24
CA ALA A 80 18.27 12.29 -21.35
C ALA A 80 19.08 11.32 -22.23
N LEU A 81 18.79 10.01 -22.18
CA LEU A 81 19.39 9.00 -23.04
C LEU A 81 18.90 9.12 -24.50
N ARG A 82 17.60 9.35 -24.72
CA ARG A 82 17.02 9.52 -26.07
C ARG A 82 17.56 10.75 -26.78
N HIS A 83 17.76 11.83 -26.06
CA HIS A 83 18.40 13.04 -26.59
C HIS A 83 19.93 12.95 -26.66
N SER A 84 20.52 11.83 -26.23
CA SER A 84 21.98 11.61 -26.18
C SER A 84 22.74 12.62 -25.32
N PHE A 85 22.07 13.26 -24.35
CA PHE A 85 22.71 14.13 -23.35
C PHE A 85 23.51 13.30 -22.36
N LEU A 86 22.96 12.14 -21.95
CA LEU A 86 23.67 11.13 -21.17
C LEU A 86 23.88 9.88 -22.04
N LYS A 87 24.95 9.14 -21.75
CA LYS A 87 25.26 7.88 -22.44
C LYS A 87 25.28 6.73 -21.46
N MET A 88 24.70 5.59 -21.85
CA MET A 88 24.59 4.41 -21.00
C MET A 88 25.97 3.90 -20.53
N ASN A 89 26.97 3.92 -21.41
CA ASN A 89 28.34 3.49 -21.11
C ASN A 89 29.11 4.37 -20.13
N MET A 90 28.61 5.58 -19.82
CA MET A 90 29.17 6.45 -18.79
C MET A 90 28.66 6.10 -17.39
N ILE A 91 27.54 5.35 -17.31
CA ILE A 91 26.96 4.89 -16.06
C ILE A 91 27.69 3.62 -15.63
N LYS A 92 28.23 3.57 -14.41
CA LYS A 92 28.93 2.37 -13.89
C LYS A 92 28.02 1.46 -13.08
N VAL A 93 27.08 2.03 -12.34
CA VAL A 93 26.04 1.31 -11.62
C VAL A 93 24.70 1.99 -11.88
N LEU A 94 23.73 1.20 -12.35
CA LEU A 94 22.34 1.61 -12.49
C LEU A 94 21.50 0.90 -11.42
N ILE A 95 21.06 1.66 -10.43
CA ILE A 95 20.20 1.18 -9.35
C ILE A 95 18.75 1.49 -9.72
N VAL A 96 17.88 0.47 -9.65
CA VAL A 96 16.46 0.59 -9.99
C VAL A 96 15.63 0.21 -8.78
N ASP A 97 15.06 1.20 -8.12
CA ASP A 97 14.08 1.00 -7.05
C ASP A 97 12.72 0.60 -7.60
N GLU A 98 12.01 -0.20 -6.83
CA GLU A 98 10.80 -0.91 -7.23
C GLU A 98 10.87 -1.52 -8.63
N CYS A 99 11.93 -2.29 -8.89
CA CYS A 99 12.23 -2.85 -10.21
C CYS A 99 11.13 -3.77 -10.76
N HIS A 100 10.20 -4.26 -9.93
CA HIS A 100 9.02 -5.00 -10.37
C HIS A 100 8.08 -4.19 -11.31
N HIS A 101 8.25 -2.87 -11.38
CA HIS A 101 7.58 -2.00 -12.35
C HIS A 101 8.13 -2.12 -13.78
N ALA A 102 9.31 -2.73 -13.96
CA ALA A 102 9.95 -2.87 -15.27
C ALA A 102 9.20 -3.88 -16.15
N GLY A 103 8.14 -3.42 -16.82
CA GLY A 103 7.37 -4.19 -17.78
C GLY A 103 6.64 -3.32 -18.79
N GLY A 104 6.18 -3.94 -19.88
CA GLY A 104 5.38 -3.26 -20.90
C GLY A 104 6.06 -2.03 -21.49
N LYS A 105 5.46 -0.84 -21.35
CA LYS A 105 6.01 0.45 -21.81
C LYS A 105 6.51 1.33 -20.65
N HIS A 106 6.71 0.77 -19.47
CA HIS A 106 7.21 1.52 -18.32
C HIS A 106 8.63 2.06 -18.62
N PRO A 107 8.98 3.29 -18.20
CA PRO A 107 10.28 3.90 -18.48
C PRO A 107 11.48 3.00 -18.10
N TYR A 108 11.42 2.28 -16.98
CA TYR A 108 12.43 1.25 -16.64
C TYR A 108 12.67 0.24 -17.76
N ALA A 109 11.59 -0.34 -18.30
CA ALA A 109 11.69 -1.34 -19.36
C ALA A 109 12.17 -0.73 -20.67
N CYS A 110 11.84 0.53 -20.94
CA CYS A 110 12.32 1.27 -22.11
C CYS A 110 13.83 1.54 -22.01
N ILE A 111 14.33 2.02 -20.87
CA ILE A 111 15.77 2.21 -20.63
C ILE A 111 16.54 0.92 -20.89
N MET A 112 16.04 -0.21 -20.35
CA MET A 112 16.70 -1.50 -20.51
C MET A 112 16.70 -1.96 -21.98
N ARG A 113 15.57 -1.88 -22.70
CA ARG A 113 15.49 -2.39 -24.08
C ARG A 113 16.14 -1.48 -25.11
N GLU A 114 15.90 -0.17 -25.02
CA GLU A 114 16.33 0.81 -26.02
C GLU A 114 17.83 1.11 -25.94
N PHE A 115 18.41 1.04 -24.73
CA PHE A 115 19.79 1.43 -24.47
C PHE A 115 20.63 0.29 -23.93
N TYR A 116 20.29 -0.29 -22.77
CA TYR A 116 21.14 -1.28 -22.12
C TYR A 116 21.35 -2.54 -22.97
N HIS A 117 20.28 -3.19 -23.43
CA HIS A 117 20.35 -4.41 -24.23
C HIS A 117 20.90 -4.16 -25.63
N LYS A 118 20.63 -2.98 -26.19
CA LYS A 118 21.21 -2.55 -27.47
C LYS A 118 22.74 -2.50 -27.37
N ASP A 119 23.26 -1.86 -26.33
CA ASP A 119 24.70 -1.75 -26.11
C ASP A 119 25.33 -3.10 -25.76
N LEU A 120 24.65 -3.89 -24.90
CA LEU A 120 25.07 -5.24 -24.52
C LEU A 120 25.24 -6.16 -25.74
N ASN A 121 24.28 -6.14 -26.67
CA ASN A 121 24.30 -6.98 -27.87
C ASN A 121 25.29 -6.48 -28.93
N SER A 122 25.64 -5.20 -28.92
CA SER A 122 26.60 -4.62 -29.86
C SER A 122 28.05 -5.03 -29.57
N ALA A 123 28.35 -5.48 -28.34
CA ALA A 123 29.70 -5.81 -27.84
C ALA A 123 30.76 -4.69 -27.98
N ILE A 124 30.35 -3.46 -28.34
CA ILE A 124 31.25 -2.32 -28.58
C ILE A 124 31.38 -1.43 -27.34
N SER A 125 30.39 -1.45 -26.42
CA SER A 125 30.38 -0.61 -25.22
C SER A 125 30.22 -1.40 -23.94
N GLU A 126 30.94 -0.97 -22.90
CA GLU A 126 30.65 -1.41 -21.53
C GLU A 126 29.24 -0.95 -21.12
N VAL A 127 28.50 -1.83 -20.47
CA VAL A 127 27.19 -1.53 -19.89
C VAL A 127 27.28 -1.43 -18.37
N PRO A 128 26.41 -0.64 -17.71
CA PRO A 128 26.43 -0.51 -16.25
C PRO A 128 26.16 -1.85 -15.55
N ARG A 129 26.66 -1.98 -14.33
CA ARG A 129 26.14 -3.02 -13.43
C ARG A 129 24.72 -2.66 -12.99
N ILE A 130 23.79 -3.56 -13.21
CA ILE A 130 22.39 -3.37 -12.81
C ILE A 130 22.18 -3.88 -11.38
N PHE A 131 21.49 -3.08 -10.58
CA PHE A 131 21.01 -3.49 -9.26
C PHE A 131 19.54 -3.09 -9.10
N GLY A 132 18.64 -4.07 -9.16
CA GLY A 132 17.22 -3.88 -8.90
C GLY A 132 16.90 -4.16 -7.44
N MET A 133 16.23 -3.21 -6.78
CA MET A 133 15.60 -3.44 -5.48
C MET A 133 14.08 -3.42 -5.65
N THR A 134 13.36 -4.30 -4.95
CA THR A 134 11.91 -4.26 -5.00
C THR A 134 11.27 -4.85 -3.79
N ALA A 135 10.01 -4.45 -3.62
CA ALA A 135 9.18 -5.11 -2.68
C ALA A 135 8.83 -6.53 -3.10
N SER A 136 7.74 -6.61 -3.84
CA SER A 136 7.16 -7.84 -4.31
C SER A 136 7.45 -7.98 -5.78
N LEU A 137 7.82 -9.18 -6.19
CA LEU A 137 8.05 -9.50 -7.60
C LEU A 137 6.75 -9.55 -8.42
N VAL A 138 5.59 -9.70 -7.76
CA VAL A 138 4.31 -9.91 -8.44
C VAL A 138 3.19 -9.08 -7.81
N LYS A 139 2.57 -8.22 -8.62
CA LYS A 139 1.43 -7.37 -8.24
C LYS A 139 0.07 -8.08 -8.17
N THR A 140 0.01 -9.35 -8.57
CA THR A 140 -1.27 -10.01 -8.89
C THR A 140 -1.73 -10.91 -7.75
N LYS A 141 -2.83 -10.52 -7.08
CA LYS A 141 -3.53 -11.40 -6.14
C LYS A 141 -4.14 -12.58 -6.92
N GLY A 142 -3.87 -13.81 -6.47
CA GLY A 142 -4.53 -15.02 -7.00
C GLY A 142 -3.98 -15.57 -8.32
N ALA A 143 -2.75 -15.22 -8.72
CA ALA A 143 -2.15 -15.81 -9.90
C ALA A 143 -1.70 -17.27 -9.64
N LYS A 144 -1.71 -18.12 -10.68
CA LYS A 144 -1.19 -19.50 -10.58
C LYS A 144 0.32 -19.48 -10.38
N LEU A 145 0.87 -20.42 -9.60
CA LEU A 145 2.32 -20.55 -9.33
C LEU A 145 3.18 -20.47 -10.60
N ASP A 146 2.77 -21.12 -11.69
CA ASP A 146 3.51 -21.12 -12.96
C ASP A 146 3.70 -19.71 -13.56
N SER A 147 2.74 -18.82 -13.31
CA SER A 147 2.82 -17.44 -13.79
C SER A 147 3.85 -16.59 -13.02
N TYR A 148 4.23 -17.00 -11.81
CA TYR A 148 5.26 -16.31 -11.02
C TYR A 148 6.63 -16.54 -11.63
N TRP A 149 6.97 -17.80 -11.91
CA TRP A 149 8.27 -18.15 -12.50
C TRP A 149 8.49 -17.48 -13.86
N LYS A 150 7.43 -17.40 -14.68
CA LYS A 150 7.49 -16.66 -15.93
C LYS A 150 7.80 -15.18 -15.72
N LYS A 151 7.11 -14.50 -14.80
CA LYS A 151 7.37 -13.09 -14.49
C LYS A 151 8.76 -12.85 -13.91
N ILE A 152 9.22 -13.73 -13.03
CA ILE A 152 10.57 -13.68 -12.47
C ILE A 152 11.59 -13.79 -13.60
N HIS A 153 11.44 -14.77 -14.49
CA HIS A 153 12.32 -14.94 -15.63
C HIS A 153 12.29 -13.72 -16.58
N GLU A 154 11.12 -13.19 -16.89
CA GLU A 154 10.98 -11.99 -17.72
C GLU A 154 11.73 -10.80 -17.10
N LEU A 155 11.61 -10.60 -15.79
CA LEU A 155 12.32 -9.53 -15.07
C LEU A 155 13.83 -9.78 -15.03
N GLU A 156 14.27 -11.02 -14.76
CA GLU A 156 15.69 -11.39 -14.77
C GLU A 156 16.33 -11.13 -16.13
N THR A 157 15.65 -11.52 -17.22
CA THR A 157 16.11 -11.30 -18.59
C THR A 157 16.14 -9.80 -18.92
N LEU A 158 15.08 -9.06 -18.60
CA LEU A 158 15.01 -7.63 -18.86
C LEU A 158 16.08 -6.86 -18.09
N MET A 159 16.31 -7.21 -16.82
CA MET A 159 17.27 -6.53 -15.95
C MET A 159 18.70 -7.07 -16.08
N ASN A 160 18.91 -8.11 -16.91
CA ASN A 160 20.15 -8.88 -17.01
C ASN A 160 20.75 -9.21 -15.63
N SER A 161 19.89 -9.66 -14.72
CA SER A 161 20.17 -9.81 -13.30
C SER A 161 19.52 -11.09 -12.75
N LYS A 162 19.96 -11.54 -11.58
CA LYS A 162 19.35 -12.67 -10.87
C LYS A 162 18.61 -12.21 -9.63
N VAL A 163 17.40 -12.73 -9.44
CA VAL A 163 16.58 -12.45 -8.27
C VAL A 163 17.15 -13.21 -7.08
N PHE A 164 17.36 -12.50 -5.98
CA PHE A 164 17.76 -13.08 -4.70
C PHE A 164 16.75 -12.69 -3.63
N THR A 165 16.27 -13.68 -2.89
CA THR A 165 15.39 -13.52 -1.74
C THR A 165 16.09 -14.03 -0.48
N CYS A 166 15.66 -13.54 0.68
CA CYS A 166 16.18 -14.06 1.94
C CYS A 166 15.84 -15.56 2.06
N VAL A 167 16.87 -16.38 2.26
CA VAL A 167 16.75 -17.85 2.24
C VAL A 167 15.98 -18.38 3.45
N ASN A 168 16.00 -17.66 4.58
CA ASN A 168 15.38 -18.11 5.82
C ASN A 168 14.61 -16.98 6.51
N GLU A 169 13.31 -17.18 6.67
CA GLU A 169 12.41 -16.29 7.41
C GLU A 169 12.85 -16.10 8.87
N SER A 170 13.51 -17.08 9.49
CA SER A 170 14.02 -16.96 10.87
C SER A 170 15.07 -15.87 11.00
N VAL A 171 15.90 -15.67 9.98
CA VAL A 171 16.90 -14.58 9.97
C VAL A 171 16.19 -13.25 9.81
N LEU A 172 15.14 -13.18 8.98
CA LEU A 172 14.35 -11.97 8.79
C LEU A 172 13.54 -11.63 10.06
N ALA A 173 13.07 -12.63 10.81
CA ALA A 173 12.22 -12.45 11.99
C ALA A 173 12.93 -11.76 13.16
N GLY A 174 14.27 -11.78 13.18
CA GLY A 174 15.06 -11.00 14.13
C GLY A 174 15.05 -9.50 13.85
N PHE A 175 14.71 -9.07 12.62
CA PHE A 175 14.79 -7.67 12.19
C PHE A 175 13.44 -7.11 11.71
N VAL A 176 12.49 -7.97 11.38
CA VAL A 176 11.17 -7.59 10.85
C VAL A 176 10.08 -8.24 11.70
N PRO A 177 9.12 -7.47 12.25
CA PRO A 177 8.01 -8.03 12.99
C PRO A 177 7.06 -8.77 12.04
N PHE A 178 6.86 -10.06 12.28
CA PHE A 178 5.88 -10.87 11.56
C PHE A 178 4.56 -10.91 12.32
N SER A 179 3.45 -10.63 11.63
CA SER A 179 2.12 -10.88 12.16
C SER A 179 1.70 -12.33 11.85
N THR A 180 1.16 -13.03 12.85
CA THR A 180 0.57 -14.36 12.63
C THR A 180 -0.91 -14.19 12.25
N PRO A 181 -1.30 -14.40 10.98
CA PRO A 181 -2.70 -14.27 10.57
C PRO A 181 -3.54 -15.36 11.24
N HIS A 182 -4.58 -14.95 11.96
CA HIS A 182 -5.55 -15.87 12.55
C HIS A 182 -6.84 -15.80 11.75
N PHE A 183 -7.14 -16.88 11.01
CA PHE A 183 -8.38 -16.98 10.26
C PHE A 183 -9.49 -17.52 11.18
N ARG A 184 -10.62 -16.81 11.23
CA ARG A 184 -11.82 -17.29 11.92
C ARG A 184 -12.97 -17.29 10.93
N TYR A 185 -13.56 -18.46 10.77
CA TYR A 185 -14.69 -18.68 9.89
C TYR A 185 -15.96 -18.61 10.72
N TYR A 186 -16.98 -17.94 10.17
CA TYR A 186 -18.30 -17.84 10.78
C TYR A 186 -19.32 -18.26 9.73
N GLU A 187 -20.35 -18.96 10.17
CA GLU A 187 -21.51 -19.21 9.33
C GLU A 187 -22.24 -17.88 9.10
N HIS A 188 -22.43 -17.51 7.84
CA HIS A 188 -23.14 -16.29 7.50
C HIS A 188 -24.63 -16.52 7.72
N MET A 189 -25.16 -15.94 8.79
CA MET A 189 -26.60 -15.98 9.08
C MET A 189 -27.24 -14.73 8.47
N GLU A 190 -27.94 -14.90 7.35
CA GLU A 190 -28.72 -13.83 6.75
C GLU A 190 -29.86 -13.41 7.70
N ILE A 191 -30.17 -12.11 7.73
CA ILE A 191 -31.35 -11.62 8.43
C ILE A 191 -32.59 -12.17 7.70
N PRO A 192 -33.54 -12.81 8.40
CA PRO A 192 -34.78 -13.26 7.79
C PRO A 192 -35.43 -12.14 6.98
N SER A 193 -35.85 -12.45 5.74
CA SER A 193 -36.30 -11.45 4.77
C SER A 193 -37.42 -10.53 5.29
N SER A 194 -38.35 -11.07 6.07
CA SER A 194 -39.42 -10.30 6.72
C SER A 194 -38.91 -9.28 7.74
N LYS A 195 -37.89 -9.66 8.53
CA LYS A 195 -37.27 -8.78 9.52
C LYS A 195 -36.42 -7.69 8.86
N ARG A 196 -35.67 -8.06 7.82
CA ARG A 196 -34.92 -7.11 6.99
C ARG A 196 -35.85 -6.08 6.35
N ALA A 197 -36.94 -6.54 5.72
CA ALA A 197 -37.92 -5.65 5.10
C ALA A 197 -38.54 -4.67 6.12
N SER A 198 -38.85 -5.16 7.34
CA SER A 198 -39.34 -4.31 8.43
C SER A 198 -38.34 -3.22 8.83
N LEU A 199 -37.05 -3.57 8.93
CA LEU A 199 -35.98 -2.65 9.33
C LEU A 199 -35.64 -1.62 8.25
N VAL A 200 -35.63 -2.05 6.97
CA VAL A 200 -35.45 -1.13 5.84
C VAL A 200 -36.65 -0.18 5.73
N GLY A 201 -37.87 -0.70 5.86
CA GLY A 201 -39.08 0.12 5.87
C GLY A 201 -39.11 1.11 7.04
N MET A 202 -38.57 0.74 8.20
CA MET A 202 -38.38 1.66 9.33
C MET A 202 -37.43 2.81 8.95
N LEU A 203 -36.28 2.54 8.32
CA LEU A 203 -35.35 3.59 7.88
C LEU A 203 -35.96 4.51 6.82
N GLU A 204 -36.75 3.97 5.89
CA GLU A 204 -37.48 4.74 4.88
C GLU A 204 -38.53 5.66 5.52
N ASN A 205 -39.30 5.14 6.49
CA ASN A 205 -40.26 5.92 7.27
C ASN A 205 -39.58 7.04 8.05
N LEU A 206 -38.42 6.74 8.67
CA LEU A 206 -37.63 7.73 9.40
C LEU A 206 -37.10 8.82 8.46
N THR A 207 -36.58 8.43 7.29
CA THR A 207 -36.10 9.36 6.26
C THR A 207 -37.23 10.27 5.80
N THR A 208 -38.42 9.72 5.60
CA THR A 208 -39.62 10.46 5.20
C THR A 208 -40.07 11.44 6.28
N LYS A 209 -40.13 11.01 7.55
CA LYS A 209 -40.47 11.86 8.71
C LYS A 209 -39.52 13.05 8.85
N HIS A 210 -38.22 12.82 8.72
CA HIS A 210 -37.21 13.88 8.77
C HIS A 210 -37.28 14.81 7.55
N ARG A 211 -37.57 14.28 6.35
CA ARG A 211 -37.81 15.09 5.15
C ARG A 211 -39.01 16.04 5.32
N PHE A 212 -40.12 15.56 5.89
CA PHE A 212 -41.27 16.42 6.19
C PHE A 212 -40.93 17.50 7.22
N SER A 213 -40.17 17.16 8.28
CA SER A 213 -39.70 18.13 9.26
C SER A 213 -38.76 19.18 8.67
N LEU A 214 -38.01 18.86 7.61
CA LEU A 214 -37.19 19.83 6.87
C LEU A 214 -38.04 20.77 6.03
N ALA A 215 -39.09 20.26 5.39
CA ALA A 215 -39.98 21.06 4.55
C ALA A 215 -40.80 22.10 5.33
N THR A 216 -41.02 21.87 6.62
CA THR A 216 -41.70 22.84 7.51
C THR A 216 -40.81 23.99 7.99
N LEU A 217 -39.50 23.94 7.72
CA LEU A 217 -38.54 24.96 8.14
C LEU A 217 -38.27 25.93 6.98
N ASP A 218 -38.25 27.23 7.27
CA ASP A 218 -37.95 28.28 6.29
C ASP A 218 -36.44 28.37 6.01
N LEU A 219 -35.92 27.39 5.27
CA LEU A 219 -34.51 27.24 4.93
C LEU A 219 -34.27 27.47 3.43
N LYS A 220 -33.06 27.94 3.10
CA LYS A 220 -32.61 28.07 1.70
C LYS A 220 -32.64 26.70 1.00
N ALA A 221 -33.15 26.66 -0.23
CA ALA A 221 -33.27 25.44 -1.03
C ALA A 221 -31.95 24.65 -1.16
N SER A 222 -30.80 25.33 -1.25
CA SER A 222 -29.48 24.68 -1.32
C SER A 222 -29.08 23.94 -0.04
N THR A 223 -29.52 24.43 1.12
CA THR A 223 -29.26 23.78 2.42
C THR A 223 -30.13 22.54 2.57
N VAL A 224 -31.40 22.62 2.17
CA VAL A 224 -32.32 21.49 2.19
C VAL A 224 -31.84 20.35 1.29
N ASP A 225 -31.39 20.67 0.06
CA ASP A 225 -30.85 19.66 -0.87
C ASP A 225 -29.58 18.99 -0.33
N SER A 226 -28.69 19.75 0.31
CA SER A 226 -27.48 19.22 0.94
C SER A 226 -27.80 18.25 2.10
N ILE A 227 -28.72 18.63 2.99
CA ILE A 227 -29.18 17.75 4.08
C ILE A 227 -29.83 16.50 3.52
N GLU A 228 -30.72 16.61 2.52
CA GLU A 228 -31.41 15.47 1.92
C GLU A 228 -30.44 14.50 1.24
N LYS A 229 -29.43 15.01 0.53
CA LYS A 229 -28.35 14.19 -0.03
C LYS A 229 -27.59 13.44 1.06
N ARG A 230 -27.30 14.10 2.19
CA ARG A 230 -26.57 13.48 3.31
C ARG A 230 -27.41 12.41 4.02
N LEU A 231 -28.70 12.66 4.27
CA LEU A 231 -29.61 11.68 4.87
C LEU A 231 -29.73 10.43 4.01
N ARG A 232 -29.88 10.60 2.68
CA ARG A 232 -29.90 9.47 1.74
C ARG A 232 -28.63 8.63 1.83
N LYS A 233 -27.47 9.25 1.82
CA LYS A 233 -26.18 8.54 1.95
C LYS A 233 -26.05 7.81 3.29
N ILE A 234 -26.48 8.42 4.39
CA ILE A 234 -26.47 7.79 5.72
C ILE A 234 -27.43 6.60 5.73
N SER A 235 -28.66 6.77 5.24
CA SER A 235 -29.63 5.67 5.15
C SER A 235 -29.06 4.51 4.34
N SER A 236 -28.45 4.76 3.18
CA SER A 236 -27.79 3.72 2.39
C SER A 236 -26.63 3.05 3.14
N CYS A 237 -25.84 3.80 3.90
CA CYS A 237 -24.77 3.27 4.73
C CYS A 237 -25.31 2.37 5.85
N LEU A 238 -26.40 2.76 6.51
CA LEU A 238 -27.05 1.97 7.55
C LEU A 238 -27.68 0.70 6.98
N THR A 239 -28.30 0.76 5.79
CA THR A 239 -28.79 -0.42 5.07
C THR A 239 -27.64 -1.36 4.69
N TYR A 240 -26.52 -0.83 4.21
CA TYR A 240 -25.33 -1.65 3.95
C TYR A 240 -24.81 -2.33 5.22
N CYS A 241 -24.72 -1.60 6.34
CA CYS A 241 -24.34 -2.18 7.62
C CYS A 241 -25.33 -3.26 8.07
N LEU A 242 -26.63 -3.04 7.84
CA LEU A 242 -27.66 -4.03 8.17
C LEU A 242 -27.45 -5.33 7.38
N ASP A 243 -27.20 -5.22 6.09
CA ASP A 243 -27.08 -6.36 5.16
C ASP A 243 -25.77 -7.15 5.37
N ASP A 244 -24.63 -6.45 5.46
CA ASP A 244 -23.30 -7.08 5.45
C ASP A 244 -22.79 -7.40 6.87
N LEU A 245 -23.25 -6.65 7.87
CA LEU A 245 -22.70 -6.67 9.22
C LEU A 245 -23.74 -7.06 10.30
N GLY A 246 -25.03 -6.96 9.98
CA GLY A 246 -26.14 -7.29 10.87
C GLY A 246 -26.65 -6.12 11.72
N ILE A 247 -27.82 -6.33 12.33
CA ILE A 247 -28.62 -5.32 13.07
C ILE A 247 -27.79 -4.59 14.14
N LEU A 248 -26.95 -5.32 14.89
CA LEU A 248 -26.14 -4.75 15.97
C LEU A 248 -25.11 -3.74 15.44
N LEU A 249 -24.44 -4.04 14.33
CA LEU A 249 -23.44 -3.14 13.76
C LEU A 249 -24.09 -1.94 13.06
N ALA A 250 -25.28 -2.12 12.47
CA ALA A 250 -26.11 -1.01 12.00
C ALA A 250 -26.51 -0.06 13.16
N GLN A 251 -26.92 -0.60 14.31
CA GLN A 251 -27.23 0.19 15.51
C GLN A 251 -26.01 1.01 15.98
N LYS A 252 -24.83 0.38 16.04
CA LYS A 252 -23.60 1.04 16.48
C LYS A 252 -23.10 2.09 15.49
N ALA A 253 -23.26 1.85 14.19
CA ALA A 253 -22.99 2.85 13.16
C ALA A 253 -23.89 4.08 13.34
N ALA A 254 -25.20 3.87 13.54
CA ALA A 254 -26.14 4.96 13.80
C ALA A 254 -25.79 5.74 15.09
N GLN A 255 -25.45 5.04 16.17
CA GLN A 255 -25.02 5.64 17.43
C GLN A 255 -23.70 6.45 17.30
N SER A 256 -22.75 5.97 16.51
CA SER A 256 -21.49 6.69 16.27
C SER A 256 -21.73 7.97 15.47
N LEU A 257 -22.63 7.91 14.49
CA LEU A 257 -22.99 9.07 13.66
C LEU A 257 -23.80 10.13 14.42
N SER A 258 -24.50 9.75 15.49
CA SER A 258 -25.21 10.70 16.36
C SER A 258 -24.30 11.40 17.36
N THR A 259 -23.18 10.78 17.75
CA THR A 259 -22.27 11.27 18.80
C THR A 259 -20.99 11.93 18.28
N SER A 260 -20.53 11.61 17.07
CA SER A 260 -19.29 12.18 16.52
C SER A 260 -19.43 13.68 16.20
N GLN A 261 -18.46 14.48 16.66
CA GLN A 261 -18.20 15.85 16.23
C GLN A 261 -17.16 15.96 15.10
N ASN A 262 -16.59 14.85 14.63
CA ASN A 262 -15.49 14.92 13.67
C ASN A 262 -15.97 15.05 12.22
N ASP A 263 -15.53 16.15 11.60
CA ASP A 263 -15.49 16.49 10.17
C ASP A 263 -14.68 15.50 9.31
N PHE A 264 -14.78 14.18 9.54
CA PHE A 264 -13.90 13.21 8.89
C PHE A 264 -14.50 12.54 7.64
N PHE A 265 -15.79 12.74 7.39
CA PHE A 265 -16.31 12.45 6.06
C PHE A 265 -16.06 13.66 5.16
N LEU A 266 -15.48 13.43 3.99
CA LEU A 266 -15.47 14.34 2.82
C LEU A 266 -16.90 14.71 2.39
N TRP A 267 -17.59 15.47 3.22
CA TRP A 267 -18.84 16.14 2.92
C TRP A 267 -18.54 17.63 2.95
N ASP A 268 -19.15 18.40 2.05
CA ASP A 268 -19.09 19.86 2.09
C ASP A 268 -19.40 20.35 3.52
N GLN A 269 -18.64 21.35 4.00
CA GLN A 269 -18.84 21.92 5.32
C GLN A 269 -20.32 22.28 5.51
N LEU A 270 -20.95 21.61 6.47
CA LEU A 270 -22.34 21.89 6.80
C LEU A 270 -22.41 23.01 7.83
N ASN A 271 -23.50 23.77 7.78
CA ASN A 271 -23.80 24.68 8.87
C ASN A 271 -24.17 23.89 10.14
N MET A 272 -23.95 24.49 11.31
CA MET A 272 -24.24 23.90 12.64
C MET A 272 -25.65 23.31 12.76
N PHE A 273 -26.63 23.92 12.07
CA PHE A 273 -28.01 23.43 12.04
C PHE A 273 -28.13 22.09 11.32
N SER A 274 -27.55 21.97 10.13
CA SER A 274 -27.59 20.76 9.30
C SER A 274 -26.92 19.58 10.01
N GLU A 275 -25.85 19.82 10.75
CA GLU A 275 -25.22 18.80 11.58
C GLU A 275 -26.12 18.30 12.71
N THR A 276 -26.77 19.21 13.42
CA THR A 276 -27.70 18.88 14.51
C THR A 276 -28.88 18.07 13.97
N PHE A 277 -29.37 18.43 12.79
CA PHE A 277 -30.44 17.72 12.11
C PHE A 277 -30.04 16.28 11.76
N VAL A 278 -28.86 16.11 11.15
CA VAL A 278 -28.33 14.79 10.80
C VAL A 278 -28.06 13.93 12.03
N LYS A 279 -27.52 14.52 13.11
CA LYS A 279 -27.29 13.81 14.38
C LYS A 279 -28.60 13.30 14.98
N LYS A 280 -29.68 14.09 14.88
CA LYS A 280 -31.01 13.66 15.34
C LYS A 280 -31.53 12.47 14.55
N PHE A 281 -31.44 12.51 13.22
CA PHE A 281 -31.79 11.36 12.37
C PHE A 281 -31.01 10.09 12.77
N CYS A 282 -29.69 10.20 12.94
CA CYS A 282 -28.87 9.07 13.37
C CYS A 282 -29.23 8.56 14.77
N SER A 283 -29.59 9.46 15.69
CA SER A 283 -30.05 9.10 17.03
C SER A 283 -31.36 8.31 16.98
N ASP A 284 -32.34 8.78 16.21
CA ASP A 284 -33.62 8.11 16.05
C ASP A 284 -33.44 6.73 15.41
N ALA A 285 -32.64 6.64 14.33
CA ALA A 285 -32.32 5.37 13.68
C ALA A 285 -31.66 4.37 14.66
N SER A 286 -30.75 4.85 15.52
CA SER A 286 -30.13 4.01 16.54
C SER A 286 -31.15 3.48 17.56
N GLN A 287 -32.16 4.26 17.93
CA GLN A 287 -33.18 3.82 18.89
C GLN A 287 -34.09 2.77 18.26
N GLU A 288 -34.51 2.97 17.01
CA GLU A 288 -35.34 2.00 16.28
C GLU A 288 -34.62 0.65 16.12
N PHE A 289 -33.34 0.65 15.76
CA PHE A 289 -32.56 -0.60 15.72
C PHE A 289 -32.41 -1.26 17.08
N LEU A 290 -32.39 -0.47 18.17
CA LEU A 290 -32.21 -0.99 19.52
C LEU A 290 -33.42 -1.81 19.99
N VAL A 291 -34.64 -1.46 19.56
CA VAL A 291 -35.87 -2.19 19.89
C VAL A 291 -35.81 -3.65 19.42
N ASP A 292 -35.15 -3.89 18.29
CA ASP A 292 -35.05 -5.22 17.67
C ASP A 292 -33.87 -6.05 18.19
N ILE A 293 -33.06 -5.47 19.09
CA ILE A 293 -31.98 -6.16 19.76
C ILE A 293 -32.52 -6.67 21.11
N PRO A 294 -32.48 -7.98 21.41
CA PRO A 294 -33.02 -8.53 22.65
C PRO A 294 -32.50 -7.82 23.91
N HIS A 295 -33.41 -7.20 24.67
CA HIS A 295 -33.08 -6.63 25.98
C HIS A 295 -32.79 -7.76 26.98
N GLY A 296 -31.61 -7.73 27.62
CA GLY A 296 -31.22 -8.71 28.65
C GLY A 296 -29.84 -9.35 28.46
N LEU A 297 -29.17 -9.16 27.32
CA LEU A 297 -27.72 -9.31 27.29
C LEU A 297 -27.09 -7.97 27.64
N ASP A 298 -26.73 -7.82 28.93
CA ASP A 298 -25.76 -6.82 29.37
C ASP A 298 -24.44 -7.06 28.62
N TRP A 299 -24.27 -6.43 27.46
CA TRP A 299 -22.98 -6.37 26.73
C TRP A 299 -22.03 -5.33 27.35
N GLY A 300 -22.38 -4.78 28.52
CA GLY A 300 -21.40 -4.19 29.41
C GLY A 300 -20.41 -5.27 29.85
N VAL A 301 -19.11 -4.95 29.78
CA VAL A 301 -17.97 -5.85 30.06
C VAL A 301 -18.09 -6.62 31.40
N THR A 302 -18.98 -6.20 32.29
CA THR A 302 -19.02 -6.61 33.69
C THR A 302 -20.01 -7.74 34.05
N ASN A 303 -21.08 -8.02 33.30
CA ASN A 303 -22.21 -8.81 33.86
C ASN A 303 -22.45 -10.24 33.33
N MET A 304 -21.55 -10.81 32.52
CA MET A 304 -21.75 -12.15 31.93
C MET A 304 -21.02 -13.30 32.71
N LYS A 305 -20.98 -13.27 34.05
CA LYS A 305 -20.19 -14.25 34.85
C LYS A 305 -20.91 -15.58 35.17
N THR A 306 -22.19 -15.76 34.89
CA THR A 306 -22.98 -16.83 35.53
C THR A 306 -23.30 -18.07 34.69
N GLN A 307 -22.68 -18.30 33.52
CA GLN A 307 -22.82 -19.59 32.82
C GLN A 307 -21.50 -20.13 32.23
N SER A 308 -21.17 -21.37 32.62
CA SER A 308 -19.87 -22.05 32.46
C SER A 308 -19.46 -22.37 31.02
N TRP A 309 -20.33 -22.19 30.02
CA TRP A 309 -20.05 -22.43 28.60
C TRP A 309 -19.75 -21.14 27.80
N ALA A 310 -19.84 -19.97 28.45
CA ALA A 310 -19.71 -18.65 27.80
C ALA A 310 -18.26 -18.13 27.67
N SER A 311 -17.27 -18.77 28.29
CA SER A 311 -15.87 -18.26 28.37
C SER A 311 -15.12 -18.29 27.02
N THR A 312 -15.38 -19.29 26.17
CA THR A 312 -14.73 -19.44 24.86
C THR A 312 -15.39 -18.54 23.81
N TRP A 313 -16.72 -18.44 23.81
CA TRP A 313 -17.47 -17.53 22.92
C TRP A 313 -17.28 -16.05 23.29
N ARG A 314 -17.09 -15.73 24.58
CA ARG A 314 -16.73 -14.38 25.08
C ARG A 314 -15.50 -13.81 24.39
N LYS A 315 -14.39 -14.57 24.36
CA LYS A 315 -13.16 -14.11 23.71
C LYS A 315 -13.30 -14.06 22.19
N VAL A 316 -14.22 -14.82 21.61
CA VAL A 316 -14.38 -14.89 20.16
C VAL A 316 -15.24 -13.75 19.64
N ILE A 317 -16.40 -13.51 20.25
CA ILE A 317 -17.37 -12.48 19.85
C ILE A 317 -16.87 -11.09 20.26
N VAL A 318 -16.29 -10.91 21.46
CA VAL A 318 -15.72 -9.62 21.87
C VAL A 318 -14.49 -9.27 21.04
N ASN A 319 -13.65 -10.25 20.67
CA ASN A 319 -12.58 -9.97 19.70
C ASN A 319 -13.14 -9.74 18.31
N LEU A 320 -14.18 -10.44 17.85
CA LEU A 320 -14.81 -10.15 16.55
C LEU A 320 -15.40 -8.74 16.51
N PHE A 321 -16.03 -8.33 17.60
CA PHE A 321 -16.66 -7.03 17.73
C PHE A 321 -15.60 -5.95 17.89
N ALA A 322 -14.54 -6.17 18.68
CA ALA A 322 -13.40 -5.27 18.75
C ALA A 322 -12.62 -5.24 17.44
N ILE A 323 -12.36 -6.37 16.79
CA ILE A 323 -11.66 -6.47 15.51
C ILE A 323 -12.52 -5.89 14.39
N LYS A 324 -13.84 -6.10 14.35
CA LYS A 324 -14.71 -5.45 13.36
C LYS A 324 -14.95 -3.99 13.69
N LEU A 325 -15.04 -3.57 14.94
CA LEU A 325 -15.14 -2.16 15.33
C LEU A 325 -13.84 -1.43 15.01
N PHE A 326 -12.68 -2.01 15.35
CA PHE A 326 -11.38 -1.50 14.96
C PHE A 326 -11.15 -1.65 13.46
N ALA A 327 -11.62 -2.69 12.77
CA ALA A 327 -11.46 -2.83 11.32
C ALA A 327 -12.47 -1.99 10.54
N LEU A 328 -13.65 -1.63 11.07
CA LEU A 328 -14.52 -0.62 10.47
C LEU A 328 -13.95 0.77 10.73
N LYS A 329 -13.47 1.02 11.95
CA LYS A 329 -12.72 2.24 12.28
C LYS A 329 -11.50 2.38 11.36
N TYR A 330 -10.72 1.31 11.21
CA TYR A 330 -9.50 1.26 10.41
C TYR A 330 -9.76 1.09 8.90
N ALA A 331 -10.86 0.49 8.45
CA ALA A 331 -11.22 0.43 7.03
C ALA A 331 -11.82 1.77 6.56
N CYS A 332 -12.55 2.48 7.43
CA CYS A 332 -12.87 3.88 7.20
C CYS A 332 -11.62 4.76 7.21
N ASP A 333 -10.64 4.51 8.10
CA ASP A 333 -9.37 5.24 8.12
C ASP A 333 -8.46 4.91 6.89
N VAL A 334 -8.33 3.63 6.51
CA VAL A 334 -7.42 3.14 5.45
C VAL A 334 -7.98 3.35 4.05
N ALA A 335 -9.31 3.36 3.85
CA ALA A 335 -9.89 3.73 2.56
C ALA A 335 -9.61 5.20 2.19
N CYS A 336 -9.18 6.03 3.15
CA CYS A 336 -8.87 7.44 2.94
C CYS A 336 -7.40 7.84 3.19
N THR A 337 -6.47 6.91 3.41
CA THR A 337 -5.04 7.26 3.63
C THR A 337 -4.10 6.26 2.95
N VAL A 338 -3.77 6.57 1.69
CA VAL A 338 -2.45 6.47 1.03
C VAL A 338 -1.39 5.50 1.61
N LEU A 339 -0.95 4.58 0.72
CA LEU A 339 0.36 3.90 0.57
C LEU A 339 0.81 2.82 1.57
N ARG A 340 1.11 1.63 1.01
CA ARG A 340 2.05 0.66 1.58
C ARG A 340 3.15 0.36 0.55
N VAL A 341 4.40 0.49 0.98
CA VAL A 341 5.61 -0.01 0.32
C VAL A 341 6.06 -1.21 1.16
N ASP A 342 6.14 -2.40 0.58
CA ASP A 342 6.11 -3.65 1.36
C ASP A 342 7.38 -4.52 1.34
N GLN A 343 8.51 -4.18 0.69
CA GLN A 343 9.72 -5.05 0.68
C GLN A 343 10.92 -4.30 0.00
N ILE A 344 12.16 -4.80 0.16
CA ILE A 344 13.42 -4.29 -0.45
C ILE A 344 14.19 -5.49 -1.04
N ILE A 345 14.79 -5.40 -2.25
CA ILE A 345 15.71 -6.42 -2.81
C ILE A 345 17.16 -5.93 -2.73
N MET A 346 18.09 -6.81 -2.35
CA MET A 346 19.53 -6.58 -2.33
C MET A 346 20.29 -7.66 -3.14
N ALA A 347 21.37 -7.28 -3.85
CA ALA A 347 22.14 -8.18 -4.73
C ALA A 347 23.20 -9.01 -3.97
N LYS A 348 23.52 -10.20 -4.52
CA LYS A 348 24.53 -11.13 -3.98
C LYS A 348 25.97 -10.60 -4.03
N GLN A 349 26.77 -10.93 -3.01
CA GLN A 349 28.23 -10.87 -3.04
C GLN A 349 28.86 -12.02 -3.85
N ALA A 350 29.99 -11.74 -4.48
CA ALA A 350 30.84 -12.72 -5.15
C ALA A 350 31.74 -13.44 -4.14
N GLY A 351 31.74 -14.78 -4.18
CA GLY A 351 32.74 -15.64 -3.53
C GLY A 351 32.33 -16.27 -2.18
N GLY A 352 32.18 -17.60 -2.15
CA GLY A 352 32.02 -18.43 -0.95
C GLY A 352 31.88 -19.92 -1.34
N PRO A 353 32.41 -20.88 -0.54
CA PRO A 353 33.25 -21.99 -1.05
C PRO A 353 32.49 -23.16 -1.71
N ARG A 354 33.18 -23.82 -2.66
CA ARG A 354 32.77 -25.06 -3.36
C ARG A 354 32.48 -26.18 -2.36
N ARG A 355 31.33 -26.84 -2.52
CA ARG A 355 30.99 -28.13 -1.89
C ARG A 355 31.46 -29.26 -2.79
N ASP A 356 32.70 -29.71 -2.59
CA ASP A 356 33.16 -31.03 -3.06
C ASP A 356 33.96 -31.67 -1.92
N ALA A 357 33.28 -32.39 -1.02
CA ALA A 357 33.80 -33.45 -0.14
C ALA A 357 32.81 -33.76 1.01
N ALA A 358 31.67 -34.38 0.70
CA ALA A 358 30.84 -35.05 1.73
C ALA A 358 29.92 -36.13 1.12
N GLN A 359 30.39 -36.81 0.07
CA GLN A 359 29.72 -37.99 -0.51
C GLN A 359 30.73 -39.14 -0.57
N ALA A 360 31.26 -39.54 0.58
CA ALA A 360 32.04 -40.77 0.75
C ALA A 360 32.26 -41.09 2.25
N ALA A 361 31.19 -41.20 3.05
CA ALA A 361 31.20 -41.93 4.32
C ALA A 361 29.77 -41.95 4.89
N GLY A 362 29.17 -43.13 5.00
CA GLY A 362 27.86 -43.29 5.67
C GLY A 362 26.87 -44.20 4.95
N ALA A 363 27.34 -45.28 4.32
CA ALA A 363 26.51 -46.46 4.06
C ALA A 363 27.16 -47.62 4.83
N GLY A 364 26.60 -47.96 5.99
CA GLY A 364 27.00 -49.13 6.77
C GLY A 364 26.70 -49.01 8.26
N ALA A 365 25.82 -49.90 8.74
CA ALA A 365 25.62 -50.38 10.11
C ALA A 365 24.49 -49.77 10.97
N GLU A 366 23.38 -50.52 11.03
CA GLU A 366 22.62 -50.96 12.22
C GLU A 366 21.87 -52.24 11.78
N GLU A 367 22.40 -53.44 12.07
CA GLU A 367 22.01 -54.35 13.18
C GLU A 367 20.52 -54.76 13.16
N ASP A 368 20.22 -55.87 12.46
CA ASP A 368 19.64 -57.13 12.99
C ASP A 368 19.47 -58.18 11.88
#